data_AF-A0A0R2T8T4-F1
#
_entry.id   AF-A0A0R2T8T4-F1
#
_cell.length_a   1.000
_cell.length_b   1.000
_cell.length_c   1.000
_cell.angle_alpha   90.00
_cell.angle_beta   90.00
_cell.angle_gamma   90.00
#
_symmetry.space_group_name_H-M   'P 1'
#
loop_
_entity.id
_entity.type
_entity.pdbx_description
1 polymer ?
#
loop_
_entity_poly.entity_id
_entity_poly.type
_entity_poly.pdbx_seq_one_letter_code
_entity_poly.pdbx_strand_id
1 'polypeptide(L)'
;MRRIDGRMGPFWGCSDFPTCRATLNEVDGKPSADINPDYRCPLCTRKLVRADKDKGEYWFCSGYNKGCKVKLDDHEGRPKQAHRCKKCGQLLVKREGKNGPFWGCSSYPVCTASYNDLEGRPAL
;
A
#
# COMPACT_ATOMS: atom_id res chain seq x y z
N MET A 1 23.46 -12.32 1.54
CA MET A 1 22.03 -11.98 1.67
C MET A 1 21.35 -12.39 0.37
N ARG A 2 20.17 -13.02 0.44
CA ARG A 2 19.34 -13.42 -0.70
C ARG A 2 18.02 -12.65 -0.67
N ARG A 3 17.56 -12.13 -1.81
CA ARG A 3 16.24 -11.51 -1.93
C ARG A 3 15.16 -12.59 -1.95
N ILE A 4 14.08 -12.38 -1.20
CA ILE A 4 12.96 -13.31 -1.05
C ILE A 4 11.67 -12.50 -1.21
N ASP A 5 10.81 -12.91 -2.14
CA ASP A 5 9.50 -12.29 -2.34
C ASP A 5 8.48 -12.89 -1.34
N GLY A 6 8.25 -12.18 -0.24
CA GLY A 6 7.33 -12.59 0.81
C GLY A 6 5.90 -12.08 0.61
N ARG A 7 4.95 -12.64 1.37
CA ARG A 7 3.55 -12.18 1.40
C ARG A 7 3.38 -10.73 1.89
N MET A 8 4.38 -10.15 2.55
CA MET A 8 4.35 -8.78 3.08
C MET A 8 5.31 -7.85 2.32
N GLY A 9 5.68 -8.25 1.10
CA GLY A 9 6.70 -7.58 0.30
C GLY A 9 8.04 -8.34 0.28
N PRO A 10 8.93 -7.95 -0.62
CA PRO A 10 10.29 -8.46 -0.72
C PRO A 10 11.10 -8.09 0.52
N PHE A 11 11.99 -9.00 0.90
CA PHE A 11 12.95 -8.81 1.97
C PHE A 11 14.24 -9.57 1.66
N TRP A 12 15.30 -9.25 2.38
CA TRP A 12 16.59 -9.90 2.24
C TRP A 12 16.82 -10.81 3.43
N GLY A 13 17.01 -12.10 3.18
CA GLY A 13 17.37 -13.10 4.20
C GLY A 13 18.86 -13.41 4.17
N CYS A 14 19.40 -13.89 5.28
CA CYS A 14 20.74 -14.46 5.31
C CYS A 14 20.85 -15.65 4.34
N SER A 15 21.99 -15.78 3.67
CA SER A 15 22.22 -16.87 2.72
C SER A 15 22.39 -18.22 3.46
N ASP A 16 22.96 -18.19 4.66
CA ASP A 16 23.21 -19.37 5.51
C ASP A 16 22.00 -19.75 6.39
N PHE A 17 20.78 -19.50 5.94
CA PHE A 17 19.60 -19.97 6.67
C PHE A 17 19.58 -21.52 6.65
N PRO A 18 19.39 -22.22 7.80
CA PRO A 18 18.81 -21.73 9.05
C PRO A 18 19.80 -21.32 10.16
N THR A 19 21.12 -21.47 9.96
CA THR A 19 22.14 -21.13 10.99
C THR A 19 22.24 -19.64 11.23
N CYS A 20 21.97 -18.84 10.19
CA CYS A 20 21.82 -17.40 10.25
C CYS A 20 20.37 -17.00 9.90
N ARG A 21 19.70 -16.28 10.80
CA ARG A 21 18.29 -15.84 10.65
C ARG A 21 18.12 -14.34 10.47
N ALA A 22 19.21 -13.61 10.21
CA ALA A 22 19.15 -12.19 9.94
C ALA A 22 18.24 -11.89 8.73
N THR A 23 17.40 -10.87 8.87
CA THR A 23 16.55 -10.36 7.79
C THR A 23 16.65 -8.85 7.73
N LEU A 24 16.61 -8.30 6.52
CA LEU A 24 16.59 -6.86 6.24
C LEU A 24 15.43 -6.56 5.28
N ASN A 25 14.89 -5.35 5.32
CA ASN A 25 13.86 -4.94 4.37
C ASN A 25 14.49 -4.71 2.99
N GLU A 26 13.68 -4.74 1.94
CA GLU A 26 14.10 -4.29 0.62
C GLU A 26 13.74 -2.80 0.46
N VAL A 27 14.74 -1.96 0.18
CA VAL A 27 14.59 -0.55 -0.17
C VAL A 27 15.41 -0.31 -1.44
N ASP A 28 14.76 0.16 -2.50
CA ASP A 28 15.35 0.40 -3.82
C ASP A 28 16.15 -0.82 -4.34
N GLY A 29 15.62 -2.02 -4.13
CA GLY A 29 16.26 -3.25 -4.56
C GLY A 29 17.51 -3.64 -3.76
N LYS A 30 17.76 -3.05 -2.59
CA LYS A 30 18.92 -3.34 -1.72
C LYS A 30 18.47 -3.75 -0.30
N PRO A 31 19.27 -4.55 0.42
CA PRO A 31 19.03 -4.82 1.83
C PRO A 31 19.23 -3.56 2.67
N SER A 32 18.21 -3.15 3.44
CA SER A 32 18.30 -2.05 4.39
C SER A 32 17.59 -2.36 5.71
N ALA A 33 18.07 -1.75 6.79
CA ALA A 33 17.35 -1.70 8.07
C ALA A 33 16.14 -0.73 8.01
N ASP A 34 16.13 0.19 7.04
CA ASP A 34 15.08 1.18 6.86
C ASP A 34 13.74 0.56 6.50
N ILE A 35 12.67 1.30 6.76
CA ILE A 35 11.31 0.89 6.45
C ILE A 35 11.00 1.26 4.99
N ASN A 36 10.66 0.27 4.16
CA ASN A 36 10.06 0.54 2.87
C ASN A 36 8.59 0.98 3.03
N PRO A 37 8.22 2.22 2.67
CA PRO A 37 6.87 2.75 2.86
C PRO A 37 5.82 2.13 1.93
N ASP A 38 6.22 1.58 0.78
CA ASP A 38 5.28 1.02 -0.22
C ASP A 38 4.52 -0.18 0.35
N TYR A 39 5.17 -0.96 1.22
CA TYR A 39 4.58 -2.12 1.89
C TYR A 39 3.96 -1.79 3.25
N ARG A 40 3.73 -0.49 3.54
CA ARG A 40 3.10 -0.01 4.76
C ARG A 40 1.73 0.57 4.48
N CYS A 41 0.81 0.30 5.40
CA CYS A 41 -0.56 0.75 5.31
C CYS A 41 -0.58 2.28 5.33
N PRO A 42 -1.18 2.92 4.31
CA PRO A 42 -1.20 4.36 4.19
C PRO A 42 -2.08 5.03 5.25
N LEU A 43 -2.84 4.33 6.10
CA LEU A 43 -3.57 4.96 7.22
C LEU A 43 -2.91 4.72 8.58
N CYS A 44 -2.46 3.49 8.85
CA CYS A 44 -2.01 3.08 10.18
C CYS A 44 -0.58 2.53 10.24
N THR A 45 0.18 2.64 9.15
CA THR A 45 1.61 2.25 8.99
C THR A 45 1.96 0.77 9.26
N ARG A 46 1.01 -0.07 9.68
CA ARG A 46 1.19 -1.53 9.76
C ARG A 46 1.53 -2.13 8.40
N LYS A 47 2.23 -3.26 8.37
CA LYS A 47 2.57 -3.94 7.11
C LYS A 47 1.30 -4.29 6.32
N LEU A 48 1.39 -4.14 5.02
CA LEU A 48 0.42 -4.70 4.08
C LEU A 48 0.73 -6.19 3.85
N VAL A 49 -0.30 -6.95 3.51
CA VAL A 49 -0.23 -8.37 3.19
C VAL A 49 -0.88 -8.57 1.83
N ARG A 50 -0.18 -9.22 0.91
CA ARG A 50 -0.73 -9.63 -0.38
C ARG A 50 -1.76 -10.72 -0.14
N ALA A 51 -2.94 -10.57 -0.74
CA ALA A 51 -3.98 -11.58 -0.70
C ALA A 51 -3.51 -12.86 -1.40
N ASP A 52 -4.11 -13.99 -0.99
CA ASP A 52 -3.95 -15.24 -1.70
C ASP A 52 -4.59 -15.11 -3.10
N LYS A 53 -3.98 -15.73 -4.12
CA LYS A 53 -4.37 -15.54 -5.53
C LYS A 53 -5.84 -15.87 -5.80
N ASP A 54 -6.40 -16.85 -5.09
CA ASP A 54 -7.80 -17.27 -5.18
C ASP A 54 -8.79 -16.20 -4.69
N LYS A 55 -8.36 -15.31 -3.80
CA LYS A 55 -9.20 -14.24 -3.22
C LYS A 55 -9.18 -12.96 -4.04
N GLY A 56 -8.26 -12.85 -5.00
CA GLY A 56 -8.06 -11.69 -5.86
C GLY A 56 -6.69 -11.01 -5.69
N GLU A 57 -6.42 -10.05 -6.56
CA GLU A 57 -5.13 -9.37 -6.68
C GLU A 57 -5.13 -8.05 -5.93
N TYR A 58 -4.94 -8.11 -4.61
CA TYR A 58 -4.88 -6.91 -3.76
C TYR A 58 -3.98 -7.10 -2.55
N TRP A 59 -3.61 -5.97 -1.95
CA TRP A 59 -2.91 -5.86 -0.68
C TRP A 59 -3.86 -5.34 0.39
N PHE A 60 -3.79 -5.88 1.60
CA PHE A 60 -4.63 -5.44 2.70
C PHE A 60 -3.83 -5.20 3.97
N CYS A 61 -4.34 -4.34 4.84
CA CYS A 61 -3.70 -4.07 6.12
C CYS A 61 -3.64 -5.34 6.98
N SER A 62 -2.47 -5.67 7.54
CA SER A 62 -2.37 -6.73 8.57
C SER A 62 -3.25 -6.48 9.80
N GLY A 63 -3.69 -5.24 10.02
CA GLY A 63 -4.69 -4.86 11.02
C GLY A 63 -6.15 -4.91 10.55
N TYR A 64 -6.48 -5.59 9.45
CA TYR A 64 -7.84 -5.62 8.88
C TYR A 64 -8.91 -6.08 9.86
N ASN A 65 -8.61 -7.12 10.64
CA ASN A 65 -9.52 -7.64 11.67
C ASN A 65 -9.54 -6.77 12.94
N LYS A 66 -8.66 -5.77 13.05
CA LYS A 66 -8.57 -4.81 14.16
C LYS A 66 -9.14 -3.43 13.79
N GLY A 67 -9.97 -3.37 12.75
CA GLY A 67 -10.68 -2.16 12.33
C GLY A 67 -10.10 -1.42 11.12
N CYS A 68 -8.85 -1.66 10.72
CA CYS A 68 -8.26 -0.97 9.56
C CYS A 68 -8.62 -1.66 8.23
N LYS A 69 -9.68 -1.21 7.56
CA LYS A 69 -10.21 -1.85 6.34
C LYS A 69 -9.51 -1.50 5.03
N VAL A 70 -8.29 -0.96 5.09
CA VAL A 70 -7.53 -0.59 3.89
C VAL A 70 -7.24 -1.82 3.03
N LYS A 71 -7.62 -1.73 1.77
CA LYS A 71 -7.23 -2.59 0.65
C LYS A 71 -6.70 -1.72 -0.47
N LEU A 72 -5.61 -2.15 -1.11
CA LEU A 72 -4.95 -1.48 -2.24
C LEU A 72 -4.85 -2.49 -3.38
N ASP A 73 -5.07 -2.05 -4.61
CA ASP A 73 -4.90 -2.92 -5.77
C ASP A 73 -3.45 -3.43 -5.85
N ASP A 74 -3.27 -4.65 -6.34
CA ASP A 74 -1.94 -5.16 -6.69
C ASP A 74 -1.58 -4.67 -8.11
N HIS A 75 -0.36 -4.15 -8.25
CA HIS A 75 0.25 -3.85 -9.53
C HIS A 75 1.60 -4.55 -9.61
N GLU A 76 1.67 -5.64 -10.37
CA GLU A 76 2.89 -6.44 -10.60
C GLU A 76 3.56 -6.92 -9.30
N GLY A 77 2.76 -7.35 -8.32
CA GLY A 77 3.22 -7.81 -7.02
C GLY A 77 3.59 -6.68 -6.06
N ARG A 78 3.13 -5.45 -6.32
CA ARG A 78 3.33 -4.29 -5.45
C ARG A 78 1.99 -3.62 -5.10
N PRO A 79 1.81 -3.10 -3.87
CA PRO A 79 0.65 -2.31 -3.54
C PRO A 79 0.60 -1.03 -4.38
N LYS A 80 -0.53 -0.77 -5.02
CA LYS A 80 -0.77 0.51 -5.71
C LYS A 80 -0.74 1.66 -4.72
N GLN A 81 -0.13 2.77 -5.12
CA GLN A 81 -0.04 3.96 -4.28
C GLN A 81 -1.45 4.49 -3.94
N ALA A 82 -1.64 4.88 -2.67
CA ALA A 82 -2.85 5.52 -2.19
C ALA A 82 -2.56 6.88 -1.59
N HIS A 83 -3.48 7.81 -1.79
CA HIS A 83 -3.33 9.19 -1.35
C HIS A 83 -4.28 9.50 -0.20
N ARG A 84 -3.80 10.24 0.81
CA ARG A 84 -4.63 10.72 1.90
C ARG A 84 -5.29 12.05 1.53
N CYS A 85 -6.56 12.18 1.87
CA CYS A 85 -7.29 13.44 1.82
C CYS A 85 -6.67 14.44 2.80
N LYS A 86 -6.33 15.65 2.32
CA LYS A 86 -5.78 16.72 3.18
C LYS A 86 -6.80 17.26 4.19
N LYS A 87 -8.10 17.07 3.93
CA LYS A 87 -9.19 17.56 4.81
C LYS A 87 -9.46 16.64 6.01
N CYS A 88 -9.54 15.32 5.82
CA CYS A 88 -9.93 14.39 6.89
C CYS A 88 -8.95 13.22 7.11
N GLY A 89 -7.89 13.10 6.32
CA GLY A 89 -6.89 12.04 6.45
C GLY A 89 -7.31 10.66 5.93
N GLN A 90 -8.58 10.45 5.57
CA GLN A 90 -9.05 9.23 4.90
C GLN A 90 -8.51 9.13 3.48
N LEU A 91 -8.53 7.92 2.90
CA LEU A 91 -8.00 7.72 1.56
C LEU A 91 -8.84 8.41 0.48
N LEU A 92 -8.18 8.77 -0.62
CA LEU A 92 -8.83 9.22 -1.84
C LEU A 92 -9.07 8.04 -2.77
N VAL A 93 -10.18 8.10 -3.50
CA VAL A 93 -10.59 7.11 -4.49
C VAL A 93 -10.76 7.84 -5.81
N LYS A 94 -10.15 7.30 -6.87
CA LYS A 94 -10.35 7.79 -8.23
C LYS A 94 -11.78 7.46 -8.69
N ARG A 95 -12.49 8.44 -9.22
CA ARG A 95 -13.88 8.35 -9.67
C ARG A 95 -14.01 9.03 -11.04
N GLU A 96 -14.91 8.54 -11.86
CA GLU A 96 -15.26 9.17 -13.13
C GLU A 96 -16.38 10.20 -12.94
N GLY A 97 -16.19 11.41 -13.45
CA GLY A 97 -17.16 12.50 -13.41
C GLY A 97 -17.44 13.06 -14.81
N LYS A 98 -18.35 14.04 -14.88
CA LYS A 98 -18.74 14.69 -16.15
C LYS A 98 -17.56 15.36 -16.88
N ASN A 99 -16.60 15.87 -16.12
CA ASN A 99 -15.41 16.57 -16.63
C ASN A 99 -14.18 15.65 -16.71
N GLY A 100 -14.38 14.33 -16.64
CA GLY A 100 -13.31 13.34 -16.58
C GLY A 100 -13.02 12.83 -15.15
N PRO A 101 -11.91 12.11 -14.98
CA PRO A 101 -11.54 11.51 -13.71
C PRO A 101 -11.18 12.55 -12.65
N PHE A 102 -11.55 12.26 -11.40
CA PHE A 102 -11.20 13.05 -10.24
C PHE A 102 -10.97 12.15 -9.01
N TRP A 103 -10.36 12.70 -7.98
CA TRP A 103 -10.10 12.00 -6.72
C TRP A 103 -11.06 12.49 -5.64
N GLY A 104 -12.01 11.65 -5.26
CA GLY A 104 -12.95 11.93 -4.17
C GLY A 104 -12.53 11.29 -2.85
N CYS A 105 -12.87 11.90 -1.72
CA CYS A 105 -12.64 11.28 -0.42
C CYS A 105 -13.47 9.99 -0.25
N SER A 106 -12.84 8.93 0.28
CA SER A 106 -13.51 7.66 0.58
C SER A 106 -14.61 7.78 1.64
N SER A 107 -14.58 8.83 2.46
CA SER A 107 -15.58 9.10 3.50
C SER A 107 -16.76 9.95 3.03
N TYR A 108 -16.91 10.20 1.73
CA TYR A 108 -18.13 10.83 1.19
C TYR A 108 -19.38 10.03 1.60
N PRO A 109 -20.50 10.66 2.05
CA PRO A 109 -20.78 12.11 2.03
C PRO A 109 -20.24 12.91 3.22
N VAL A 110 -19.67 12.27 4.25
CA VAL A 110 -19.15 12.95 5.46
C VAL A 110 -18.01 13.91 5.12
N CYS A 111 -17.14 13.53 4.19
CA CYS A 111 -16.13 14.43 3.61
C CYS A 111 -16.36 14.58 2.11
N THR A 112 -16.64 15.81 1.69
CA THR A 112 -16.90 16.17 0.29
C THR A 112 -15.67 16.66 -0.46
N ALA A 113 -14.47 16.54 0.13
CA ALA A 113 -13.25 16.96 -0.54
C ALA A 113 -13.03 16.14 -1.83
N SER A 114 -12.79 16.86 -2.92
CA SER A 114 -12.44 16.34 -4.22
C SER A 114 -11.23 17.09 -4.78
N TYR A 115 -10.39 16.38 -5.51
CA TYR A 115 -9.18 16.90 -6.13
C TYR A 115 -9.19 16.50 -7.60
N ASN A 116 -8.71 17.38 -8.48
CA ASN A 116 -8.58 17.06 -9.89
C ASN A 116 -7.53 15.96 -10.10
N ASP A 117 -7.72 15.12 -11.12
CA ASP A 117 -6.70 14.16 -11.56
C ASP A 117 -5.66 14.89 -12.43
N LEU A 118 -4.40 14.83 -12.00
CA LEU A 118 -3.23 15.25 -12.76
C LEU A 118 -2.43 13.98 -13.10
N GLU A 119 -2.61 13.49 -14.33
CA GLU A 119 -1.90 12.30 -14.86
C GLU A 119 -2.00 11.07 -13.93
N GLY A 120 -3.20 10.79 -13.41
CA GLY A 120 -3.41 9.66 -12.50
C GLY A 120 -3.04 9.92 -11.04
N ARG A 121 -2.83 11.17 -10.62
CA ARG A 121 -2.58 11.56 -9.22
C ARG A 121 -3.48 12.72 -8.80
N PRO A 122 -3.87 12.82 -7.52
CA PRO A 122 -4.65 13.96 -7.03
C PRO A 122 -3.81 15.23 -6.94
N ALA A 123 -4.36 16.36 -7.38
CA ALA A 123 -3.82 17.70 -7.12
C ALA A 123 -4.04 18.10 -5.64
N LEU A 124 -3.14 17.68 -4.74
CA LEU A 124 -3.26 17.87 -3.27
C LEU A 124 -2.77 19.21 -2.73
#